data_AF-A0A259I1B7-F1
#
_entry.id   AF-A0A259I1B7-F1
#
_cell.length_a   1.000
_cell.length_b   1.000
_cell.length_c   1.000
_cell.angle_alpha   90.00
_cell.angle_beta   90.00
_cell.angle_gamma   90.00
#
_symmetry.space_group_name_H-M   'P 1'
#
loop_
_entity.id
_entity.type
_entity.pdbx_description
1 polymer ?
#
loop_
_entity_poly.entity_id
_entity_poly.type
_entity_poly.pdbx_seq_one_letter_code
_entity_poly.pdbx_strand_id
1 'polypeptide(L)'
;EDCARLLDILWSLSVEEHFYLAYPLVMYFFRDKKSFIWLLAALCVISIGIRYFTYQSFYPAVEESAGRIYFSTHTRLDSIIWGCLAAVLLFRVESTTYIKLVQNKWAISFALLALLLSVAIRNELFRQTLLYSFQGLGLFIIVPAIGIASNPTIKNILSSKALIFIGKISYSLYLFHWIAIKLGNHYFDEWSWNWQLFFWPLTLALSLGSYYFVEKPFVKLRKKFGSTSN
;
A
#
# COMPACT_ATOMS: atom_id res chain seq x y z
N GLU A 1 -21.86 -18.54 -1.02
CA GLU A 1 -21.06 -17.57 -1.83
C GLU A 1 -20.58 -16.36 -1.02
N ASP A 2 -21.28 -15.94 0.05
CA ASP A 2 -20.90 -14.73 0.82
C ASP A 2 -19.67 -14.83 1.72
N CYS A 3 -19.32 -16.01 2.26
CA CYS A 3 -18.12 -16.14 3.10
C CYS A 3 -16.81 -15.93 2.33
N ALA A 4 -16.75 -16.27 1.04
CA ALA A 4 -15.56 -16.04 0.21
C ALA A 4 -15.26 -14.54 0.06
N ARG A 5 -16.30 -13.71 -0.04
CA ARG A 5 -16.19 -12.24 -0.15
C ARG A 5 -15.72 -11.54 1.13
N LEU A 6 -15.76 -12.23 2.28
CA LEU A 6 -15.17 -11.71 3.52
C LEU A 6 -13.65 -11.76 3.46
N LEU A 7 -13.09 -12.76 2.78
CA LEU A 7 -11.64 -12.94 2.63
C LEU A 7 -11.05 -12.06 1.54
N ASP A 8 -11.88 -11.38 0.73
CA ASP A 8 -11.39 -10.44 -0.28
C ASP A 8 -10.48 -9.39 0.32
N ILE A 9 -10.70 -8.97 1.58
CA ILE A 9 -9.83 -8.02 2.29
C ILE A 9 -8.38 -8.52 2.46
N LEU A 10 -8.13 -9.83 2.34
CA LEU A 10 -6.80 -10.41 2.43
C LEU A 10 -5.99 -10.27 1.13
N TRP A 11 -6.58 -9.71 0.06
CA TRP A 11 -5.90 -9.58 -1.24
C TRP A 11 -4.53 -8.89 -1.13
N SER A 12 -4.44 -7.82 -0.33
CA SER A 12 -3.20 -7.07 -0.17
C SER A 12 -2.16 -7.90 0.60
N LEU A 13 -2.59 -8.71 1.57
CA LEU A 13 -1.74 -9.62 2.32
C LEU A 13 -1.19 -10.72 1.41
N SER A 14 -2.00 -11.30 0.53
CA SER A 14 -1.54 -12.29 -0.45
C SER A 14 -0.47 -11.70 -1.39
N VAL A 15 -0.62 -10.42 -1.79
CA VAL A 15 0.39 -9.72 -2.58
C VAL A 15 1.70 -9.56 -1.80
N GLU A 16 1.63 -9.21 -0.51
CA GLU A 16 2.80 -9.12 0.36
C GLU A 16 3.49 -10.47 0.55
N GLU A 17 2.74 -11.56 0.74
CA GLU A 17 3.29 -12.91 0.86
C GLU A 17 4.02 -13.35 -0.40
N HIS A 18 3.45 -13.12 -1.59
CA HIS A 18 4.14 -13.37 -2.85
C HIS A 18 5.44 -12.58 -2.95
N PHE A 19 5.44 -11.31 -2.51
CA PHE A 19 6.65 -10.50 -2.45
C PHE A 19 7.69 -11.09 -1.49
N TYR A 20 7.31 -11.47 -0.27
CA TYR A 20 8.24 -12.02 0.71
C TYR A 20 8.84 -13.36 0.29
N LEU A 21 8.11 -14.17 -0.46
CA LEU A 21 8.63 -15.41 -1.05
C LEU A 21 9.58 -15.14 -2.23
N ALA A 22 9.24 -14.19 -3.10
CA ALA A 22 10.04 -13.89 -4.29
C ALA A 22 11.31 -13.08 -3.99
N TYR A 23 11.22 -12.14 -3.03
CA TYR A 23 12.26 -11.15 -2.76
C TYR A 23 13.64 -11.75 -2.42
N PRO A 24 13.77 -12.79 -1.58
CA PRO A 24 15.06 -13.42 -1.30
C PRO A 24 15.74 -13.98 -2.56
N LEU A 25 14.96 -14.63 -3.45
CA LEU A 25 15.47 -15.17 -4.70
C LEU A 25 15.93 -14.05 -5.63
N VAL A 26 15.13 -12.99 -5.76
CA VAL A 26 15.51 -11.83 -6.57
C VAL A 26 16.80 -11.20 -6.05
N MET A 27 16.94 -11.00 -4.74
CA MET A 27 18.16 -10.47 -4.13
C MET A 27 19.36 -11.41 -4.28
N TYR A 28 19.13 -12.72 -4.29
CA TYR A 28 20.17 -13.72 -4.51
C TYR A 28 20.75 -13.65 -5.94
N PHE A 29 19.89 -13.53 -6.97
CA PHE A 29 20.29 -13.45 -8.37
C PHE A 29 20.75 -12.06 -8.82
N PHE A 30 20.13 -10.99 -8.32
CA PHE A 30 20.40 -9.61 -8.70
C PHE A 30 21.23 -8.89 -7.62
N ARG A 31 22.49 -9.29 -7.49
CA ARG A 31 23.43 -8.73 -6.50
C ARG A 31 23.99 -7.37 -6.91
N ASP A 32 24.14 -7.13 -8.20
CA ASP A 32 24.58 -5.82 -8.69
C ASP A 32 23.45 -4.79 -8.56
N LYS A 33 23.79 -3.60 -8.06
CA LYS A 33 22.82 -2.53 -7.80
C LYS A 33 22.20 -1.98 -9.08
N LYS A 34 22.94 -1.89 -10.19
CA LYS A 34 22.40 -1.37 -11.46
C LYS A 34 21.47 -2.39 -12.08
N SER A 35 21.89 -3.65 -12.16
CA SER A 35 21.04 -4.75 -12.66
C SER A 35 19.75 -4.87 -11.84
N PHE A 36 19.83 -4.72 -10.52
CA PHE A 36 18.65 -4.75 -9.66
C PHE A 36 17.71 -3.55 -9.91
N ILE A 37 18.23 -2.33 -10.06
CA ILE A 37 17.41 -1.16 -10.42
C ILE A 37 16.73 -1.35 -11.78
N TRP A 38 17.45 -1.84 -12.78
CA TRP A 38 16.89 -2.10 -14.11
C TRP A 38 15.81 -3.18 -14.09
N LEU A 39 16.00 -4.24 -13.31
CA LEU A 39 14.95 -5.24 -13.08
C LEU A 39 13.70 -4.60 -12.49
N LEU A 40 13.83 -3.83 -11.41
CA LEU A 40 12.71 -3.16 -10.76
C LEU A 40 11.99 -2.20 -11.72
N ALA A 41 12.74 -1.40 -12.48
CA ALA A 41 12.18 -0.50 -13.49
C ALA A 41 11.44 -1.27 -14.59
N ALA A 42 12.03 -2.37 -15.10
CA ALA A 42 11.39 -3.22 -16.09
C ALA A 42 10.08 -3.84 -15.57
N LEU A 43 10.07 -4.31 -14.33
CA LEU A 43 8.87 -4.86 -13.69
C LEU A 43 7.76 -3.80 -13.53
N CYS A 44 8.08 -2.53 -13.26
CA CYS A 44 7.10 -1.45 -13.28
C CYS A 44 6.46 -1.28 -14.67
N VAL A 45 7.27 -1.25 -15.73
CA VAL A 45 6.78 -1.12 -17.12
C VAL A 45 5.95 -2.33 -17.52
N ILE A 46 6.40 -3.54 -17.16
CA ILE A 46 5.67 -4.79 -17.41
C ILE A 46 4.32 -4.76 -16.69
N SER A 47 4.26 -4.30 -15.43
CA SER A 47 3.00 -4.19 -14.68
C SER A 47 1.99 -3.27 -15.36
N ILE A 48 2.45 -2.12 -15.88
CA ILE A 48 1.61 -1.20 -16.67
C ILE A 48 1.12 -1.91 -17.95
N GLY A 49 2.00 -2.60 -18.66
CA GLY A 49 1.67 -3.35 -19.88
C GLY A 49 0.61 -4.42 -19.63
N ILE A 50 0.73 -5.19 -18.54
CA ILE A 50 -0.27 -6.21 -18.18
C ILE A 50 -1.60 -5.57 -17.82
N ARG A 51 -1.62 -4.45 -17.08
CA ARG A 51 -2.87 -3.72 -16.81
C ARG A 51 -3.53 -3.22 -18.09
N TYR A 52 -2.76 -2.63 -19.00
CA TYR A 52 -3.27 -2.17 -20.29
C TYR A 52 -3.84 -3.32 -21.11
N PHE A 53 -3.12 -4.44 -21.22
CA PHE A 53 -3.59 -5.63 -21.92
C PHE A 53 -4.86 -6.18 -21.29
N THR A 54 -4.90 -6.30 -19.96
CA THR A 54 -6.09 -6.77 -19.22
C THR A 54 -7.28 -5.84 -19.45
N TYR A 55 -7.09 -4.53 -19.42
CA TYR A 55 -8.16 -3.58 -19.72
C TYR A 55 -8.71 -3.79 -21.14
N GLN A 56 -7.84 -3.94 -22.14
CA GLN A 56 -8.25 -4.12 -23.54
C GLN A 56 -8.94 -5.47 -23.78
N SER A 57 -8.47 -6.57 -23.17
CA SER A 57 -9.03 -7.91 -23.38
C SER A 57 -10.48 -8.04 -22.89
N PHE A 58 -10.88 -7.23 -21.91
CA PHE A 58 -12.20 -7.27 -21.30
C PHE A 58 -13.05 -6.05 -21.66
N TYR A 59 -12.57 -5.13 -22.51
CA TYR A 59 -13.35 -3.97 -22.93
C TYR A 59 -14.55 -4.41 -23.82
N PRO A 60 -15.79 -3.92 -23.59
CA PRO A 60 -16.19 -2.83 -22.69
C PRO A 60 -16.67 -3.25 -21.29
N ALA A 61 -16.51 -4.52 -20.88
CA ALA A 61 -16.83 -5.01 -19.54
C ALA A 61 -15.81 -4.52 -18.48
N VAL A 62 -15.80 -3.22 -18.23
CA VAL A 62 -14.81 -2.53 -17.38
C VAL A 62 -14.80 -3.12 -15.96
N GLU A 63 -15.95 -3.47 -15.39
CA GLU A 63 -16.05 -4.01 -14.03
C GLU A 63 -15.26 -5.32 -13.85
N GLU A 64 -15.31 -6.22 -14.84
CA GLU A 64 -14.55 -7.47 -14.79
C GLU A 64 -13.05 -7.20 -14.87
N SER A 65 -12.64 -6.29 -15.76
CA SER A 65 -11.24 -5.87 -15.88
C SER A 65 -10.73 -5.23 -14.58
N ALA A 66 -11.56 -4.40 -13.94
CA ALA A 66 -11.21 -3.65 -12.74
C ALA A 66 -10.97 -4.60 -11.54
N GLY A 67 -11.84 -5.60 -11.35
CA GLY A 67 -11.65 -6.60 -10.31
C GLY A 67 -10.33 -7.37 -10.47
N ARG A 68 -10.04 -7.83 -11.70
CA ARG A 68 -8.79 -8.55 -11.99
C ARG A 68 -7.55 -7.69 -11.77
N ILE A 69 -7.59 -6.43 -12.22
CA ILE A 69 -6.49 -5.47 -12.05
C ILE A 69 -6.28 -5.14 -10.57
N TYR A 70 -7.36 -5.02 -9.79
CA TYR A 70 -7.29 -4.64 -8.39
C TYR A 70 -6.72 -5.76 -7.50
N PHE A 71 -7.15 -7.00 -7.71
CA PHE A 71 -6.81 -8.12 -6.82
C PHE A 71 -5.53 -8.89 -7.21
N SER A 72 -5.02 -8.74 -8.44
CA SER A 72 -3.90 -9.55 -8.92
C SER A 72 -2.52 -8.97 -8.56
N THR A 73 -1.59 -9.83 -8.14
CA THR A 73 -0.21 -9.42 -7.79
C THR A 73 0.52 -8.77 -8.96
N HIS A 74 0.47 -9.35 -10.16
CA HIS A 74 1.23 -8.86 -11.31
C HIS A 74 0.75 -7.49 -11.83
N THR A 75 -0.51 -7.12 -11.59
CA THR A 75 -1.08 -5.80 -11.91
C THR A 75 -0.90 -4.78 -10.78
N ARG A 76 -0.42 -5.18 -9.60
CA ARG A 76 -0.23 -4.29 -8.43
C ARG A 76 1.22 -4.22 -7.93
N LEU A 77 2.08 -5.08 -8.48
CA LEU A 77 3.47 -5.28 -8.04
C LEU A 77 4.28 -3.98 -8.05
N ASP A 78 4.03 -3.11 -9.02
CA ASP A 78 4.72 -1.82 -9.16
C ASP A 78 4.56 -0.93 -7.91
N SER A 79 3.46 -1.06 -7.17
CA SER A 79 3.20 -0.30 -5.94
C SER A 79 4.20 -0.60 -4.83
N ILE A 80 4.64 -1.86 -4.70
CA ILE A 80 5.70 -2.25 -3.76
C ILE A 80 7.08 -1.89 -4.34
N ILE A 81 7.25 -2.04 -5.66
CA ILE A 81 8.52 -1.74 -6.33
C ILE A 81 8.93 -0.29 -6.17
N TRP A 82 8.00 0.66 -6.22
CA TRP A 82 8.33 2.07 -5.96
C TRP A 82 9.00 2.26 -4.59
N GLY A 83 8.51 1.58 -3.54
CA GLY A 83 9.16 1.57 -2.24
C GLY A 83 10.55 0.90 -2.27
N CYS A 84 10.69 -0.22 -2.98
CA CYS A 84 11.97 -0.90 -3.15
C CYS A 84 13.00 -0.02 -3.88
N LEU A 85 12.61 0.63 -4.96
CA LEU A 85 13.44 1.56 -5.72
C LEU A 85 13.89 2.73 -4.84
N ALA A 86 12.98 3.32 -4.06
CA ALA A 86 13.31 4.38 -3.13
C ALA A 86 14.36 3.92 -2.12
N ALA A 87 14.15 2.76 -1.48
CA ALA A 87 15.07 2.20 -0.50
C ALA A 87 16.45 1.91 -1.11
N VAL A 88 16.50 1.32 -2.32
CA VAL A 88 17.76 1.04 -3.03
C VAL A 88 18.50 2.33 -3.34
N LEU A 89 17.81 3.35 -3.85
CA LEU A 89 18.43 4.62 -4.22
C LEU A 89 18.93 5.39 -2.99
N LEU A 90 18.27 5.28 -1.84
CA LEU A 90 18.67 5.94 -0.60
C LEU A 90 19.80 5.21 0.14
N PHE A 91 19.67 3.90 0.32
CA PHE A 91 20.50 3.16 1.29
C PHE A 91 21.53 2.24 0.64
N ARG A 92 21.32 1.83 -0.62
CA ARG A 92 22.25 0.92 -1.32
C ARG A 92 23.10 1.63 -2.37
N VAL A 93 22.51 2.60 -3.07
CA VAL A 93 23.21 3.44 -4.06
C VAL A 93 23.67 4.76 -3.47
N GLU A 94 22.96 5.27 -2.46
CA GLU A 94 23.19 6.59 -1.86
C GLU A 94 23.20 7.69 -2.93
N SER A 95 22.21 7.64 -3.82
CA SER A 95 22.12 8.54 -4.98
C SER A 95 21.90 9.99 -4.52
N THR A 96 22.95 10.81 -4.66
CA THR A 96 22.88 12.24 -4.36
C THR A 96 21.82 12.97 -5.18
N THR A 97 21.62 12.57 -6.44
CA THR A 97 20.56 13.10 -7.31
C THR A 97 19.17 12.81 -6.74
N TYR A 98 18.93 11.57 -6.29
CA TYR A 98 17.64 11.20 -5.72
C TYR A 98 17.41 11.88 -4.36
N ILE A 99 18.43 11.97 -3.52
CA ILE A 99 18.35 12.70 -2.24
C ILE A 99 17.98 14.17 -2.48
N LYS A 100 18.62 14.84 -3.46
CA LYS A 100 18.26 16.21 -3.85
C LYS A 100 16.83 16.31 -4.36
N LEU A 101 16.35 15.32 -5.12
CA LEU A 101 14.97 15.28 -5.62
C LEU A 101 13.96 15.23 -4.47
N VAL A 102 14.15 14.34 -3.49
CA VAL A 102 13.20 14.18 -2.36
C VAL A 102 13.30 15.30 -1.32
N GLN A 103 14.36 16.10 -1.36
CA GLN A 103 14.48 17.33 -0.55
C GLN A 103 13.94 18.58 -1.28
N ASN A 104 13.70 18.49 -2.60
CA ASN A 104 13.23 19.62 -3.38
C ASN A 104 11.74 19.88 -3.13
N LYS A 105 11.43 21.04 -2.54
CA LYS A 105 10.06 21.47 -2.22
C LYS A 105 9.14 21.47 -3.45
N TRP A 106 9.65 21.85 -4.62
CA TRP A 106 8.86 21.84 -5.86
C TRP A 106 8.53 20.42 -6.32
N ALA A 107 9.48 19.49 -6.20
CA ALA A 107 9.24 18.09 -6.52
C ALA A 107 8.19 17.49 -5.59
N ILE A 108 8.26 17.81 -4.29
CA ILE A 108 7.27 17.37 -3.29
C ILE A 108 5.89 17.98 -3.60
N SER A 109 5.81 19.29 -3.85
CA SER A 109 4.55 19.96 -4.19
C SER A 109 3.93 19.41 -5.47
N PHE A 110 4.75 19.13 -6.49
CA PHE A 110 4.29 18.52 -7.74
C PHE A 110 3.84 17.07 -7.52
N ALA A 111 4.55 16.29 -6.72
CA ALA A 111 4.15 14.94 -6.36
C ALA A 111 2.81 14.92 -5.59
N LEU A 112 2.62 15.86 -4.64
CA LEU A 112 1.35 16.03 -3.92
C LEU A 112 0.22 16.42 -4.87
N LEU A 113 0.46 17.41 -5.74
CA LEU A 113 -0.53 17.83 -6.73
C LEU A 113 -0.88 16.68 -7.68
N ALA A 114 0.11 15.92 -8.15
CA ALA A 114 -0.09 14.73 -8.97
C ALA A 114 -0.97 13.70 -8.24
N LEU A 115 -0.70 13.42 -6.96
CA LEU A 115 -1.56 12.52 -6.17
C LEU A 115 -3.00 13.04 -6.07
N LEU A 116 -3.19 14.33 -5.82
CA LEU A 116 -4.53 14.94 -5.76
C LEU A 116 -5.25 14.86 -7.12
N LEU A 117 -4.56 15.20 -8.22
CA LEU A 117 -5.10 15.11 -9.58
C LEU A 117 -5.42 13.67 -9.98
N SER A 118 -4.65 12.70 -9.49
CA SER A 118 -4.90 11.27 -9.75
C SER A 118 -6.30 10.84 -9.28
N VAL A 119 -6.81 11.45 -8.20
CA VAL A 119 -8.15 11.18 -7.66
C VAL A 119 -9.22 11.93 -8.44
N ALA A 120 -8.91 13.13 -8.95
CA ALA A 120 -9.83 13.96 -9.71
C ALA A 120 -10.11 13.44 -11.13
N ILE A 121 -9.14 12.78 -11.76
CA ILE A 121 -9.30 12.23 -13.11
C ILE A 121 -10.24 11.01 -13.07
N ARG A 122 -11.37 11.12 -13.78
CA ARG A 122 -12.42 10.08 -13.86
C ARG A 122 -12.38 9.26 -15.16
N ASN A 123 -11.32 9.40 -15.97
CA ASN A 123 -11.17 8.62 -17.19
C ASN A 123 -10.86 7.14 -16.87
N GLU A 124 -11.66 6.20 -17.39
CA GLU A 124 -11.53 4.77 -17.07
C GLU A 124 -10.21 4.16 -17.54
N LEU A 125 -9.76 4.48 -18.75
CA LEU A 125 -8.46 3.99 -19.24
C LEU A 125 -7.34 4.38 -18.27
N PHE A 126 -7.29 5.65 -17.86
CA PHE A 126 -6.31 6.12 -16.88
C PHE A 126 -6.45 5.38 -15.54
N ARG A 127 -7.67 5.25 -15.02
CA ARG A 127 -7.96 4.61 -13.73
C ARG A 127 -7.56 3.14 -13.67
N GLN A 128 -7.79 2.40 -14.74
CA GLN A 128 -7.49 0.97 -14.79
C GLN A 128 -6.03 0.68 -15.16
N THR A 129 -5.31 1.62 -15.81
CA THR A 129 -3.97 1.33 -16.35
C THR A 129 -2.84 2.09 -15.65
N LEU A 130 -2.90 3.43 -15.63
CA LEU A 130 -1.78 4.28 -15.23
C LEU A 130 -1.92 4.80 -13.80
N LEU A 131 -3.14 4.89 -13.27
CA LEU A 131 -3.43 5.49 -11.97
C LEU A 131 -2.53 4.96 -10.85
N TYR A 132 -2.41 3.64 -10.74
CA TYR A 132 -1.61 3.00 -9.69
C TYR A 132 -0.12 3.31 -9.80
N SER A 133 0.46 3.28 -11.00
CA SER A 133 1.86 3.68 -11.21
C SER A 133 2.07 5.15 -10.94
N PHE A 134 1.11 5.99 -11.33
CA PHE A 134 1.17 7.42 -11.13
C PHE A 134 1.13 7.78 -9.65
N GLN A 135 0.27 7.11 -8.88
CA GLN A 135 0.25 7.21 -7.43
C GLN A 135 1.55 6.69 -6.79
N GLY A 136 2.05 5.55 -7.26
CA GLY A 136 3.33 5.00 -6.82
C GLY A 136 4.50 5.96 -7.04
N LEU A 137 4.54 6.65 -8.19
CA LEU A 137 5.55 7.67 -8.51
C LEU A 137 5.43 8.91 -7.60
N GLY A 138 4.22 9.33 -7.25
CA GLY A 138 4.03 10.39 -6.25
C GLY A 138 4.55 9.98 -4.87
N LEU A 139 4.21 8.77 -4.42
CA LEU A 139 4.66 8.21 -3.14
C LEU A 139 6.17 7.94 -3.11
N PHE A 140 6.78 7.59 -4.24
CA PHE A 140 8.22 7.45 -4.42
C PHE A 140 8.99 8.74 -4.08
N ILE A 141 8.37 9.91 -4.15
CA ILE A 141 8.97 11.18 -3.74
C ILE A 141 8.56 11.52 -2.30
N ILE A 142 7.27 11.45 -2.01
CA ILE A 142 6.70 11.97 -0.75
C ILE A 142 7.15 11.16 0.47
N VAL A 143 7.12 9.83 0.40
CA VAL A 143 7.41 8.98 1.58
C VAL A 143 8.86 9.17 2.05
N PRO A 144 9.89 9.10 1.18
CA PRO A 144 11.26 9.46 1.55
C PRO A 144 11.43 10.90 2.02
N ALA A 145 10.71 11.86 1.41
CA ALA A 145 10.80 13.26 1.79
C ALA A 145 10.39 13.48 3.24
N ILE A 146 9.36 12.78 3.72
CA ILE A 146 8.93 12.83 5.13
C ILE A 146 10.07 12.39 6.07
N GLY A 147 10.80 11.33 5.71
CA GLY A 147 11.90 10.80 6.52
C GLY A 147 13.16 11.65 6.48
N ILE A 148 13.52 12.17 5.31
CA ILE A 148 14.82 12.84 5.06
C ILE A 148 14.73 14.36 5.26
N ALA A 149 13.68 14.99 4.73
CA ALA A 149 13.58 16.45 4.68
C ALA A 149 13.35 17.10 6.05
N SER A 150 13.28 16.29 7.12
CA SER A 150 13.42 16.73 8.53
C SER A 150 12.56 17.95 8.90
N ASN A 151 11.34 18.04 8.38
CA ASN A 151 10.42 19.09 8.80
C ASN A 151 9.96 18.79 10.25
N PRO A 152 10.33 19.63 11.24
CA PRO A 152 10.07 19.33 12.64
C PRO A 152 8.57 19.26 12.95
N THR A 153 7.75 20.07 12.28
CA THR A 153 6.29 20.07 12.46
C THR A 153 5.69 18.74 11.98
N ILE A 154 6.03 18.30 10.78
CA ILE A 154 5.53 17.02 10.23
C ILE A 154 5.99 15.85 11.12
N LYS A 155 7.27 15.86 11.53
CA LYS A 155 7.81 14.85 12.44
C LYS A 155 7.04 14.81 13.76
N ASN A 156 6.77 15.97 14.39
CA ASN A 156 6.05 16.04 15.66
C ASN A 156 4.60 15.55 15.53
N ILE A 157 3.92 15.89 14.43
CA ILE A 157 2.56 15.39 14.16
C ILE A 157 2.59 13.86 14.03
N LEU A 158 3.43 13.32 13.13
CA LEU A 158 3.52 11.88 12.85
C LEU A 158 4.03 11.06 14.04
N SER A 159 4.83 11.66 14.93
CA SER A 159 5.30 11.04 16.18
C SER A 159 4.39 11.29 17.38
N SER A 160 3.22 11.91 17.19
CA SER A 160 2.23 12.05 18.25
C SER A 160 1.77 10.68 18.76
N LYS A 161 1.49 10.59 20.07
CA LYS A 161 1.04 9.34 20.70
C LYS A 161 -0.20 8.77 20.01
N ALA A 162 -1.11 9.63 19.55
CA ALA A 162 -2.32 9.25 18.86
C ALA A 162 -2.04 8.61 17.49
N LEU A 163 -1.24 9.26 16.63
CA LEU A 163 -0.91 8.69 15.31
C LEU A 163 -0.07 7.42 15.42
N ILE A 164 0.87 7.35 16.37
CA ILE A 164 1.61 6.12 16.65
C ILE A 164 0.66 5.00 17.09
N PHE A 165 -0.33 5.31 17.94
CA PHE A 165 -1.32 4.32 18.38
C PHE A 165 -2.17 3.82 17.21
N ILE A 166 -2.68 4.71 16.36
CA ILE A 166 -3.41 4.35 15.14
C ILE A 166 -2.53 3.48 14.23
N GLY A 167 -1.25 3.84 14.06
CA GLY A 167 -0.29 3.04 13.31
C GLY A 167 -0.11 1.63 13.89
N LYS A 168 -0.10 1.48 15.21
CA LYS A 168 0.01 0.17 15.89
C LYS A 168 -1.21 -0.71 15.67
N ILE A 169 -2.41 -0.15 15.61
CA ILE A 169 -3.64 -0.91 15.39
C ILE A 169 -4.03 -0.96 13.91
N SER A 170 -3.23 -0.38 13.01
CA SER A 170 -3.57 -0.19 11.59
C SER A 170 -3.83 -1.50 10.85
N TYR A 171 -3.06 -2.55 11.16
CA TYR A 171 -3.28 -3.89 10.63
C TYR A 171 -4.65 -4.46 11.03
N SER A 172 -4.96 -4.42 12.33
CA SER A 172 -6.27 -4.87 12.84
C SER A 172 -7.41 -4.00 12.27
N LEU A 173 -7.24 -2.67 12.20
CA LEU A 173 -8.20 -1.77 11.54
C LEU A 173 -8.46 -2.16 10.08
N TYR A 174 -7.40 -2.47 9.33
CA TYR A 174 -7.52 -2.90 7.94
C TYR A 174 -8.30 -4.22 7.80
N LEU A 175 -8.13 -5.18 8.69
CA LEU A 175 -8.88 -6.44 8.60
C LEU A 175 -10.35 -6.28 8.99
N PHE A 176 -10.61 -5.62 10.13
CA PHE A 176 -11.93 -5.64 10.74
C PHE A 176 -12.89 -4.58 10.20
N HIS A 177 -12.41 -3.53 9.53
CA HIS A 177 -13.31 -2.54 8.92
C HIS A 177 -14.21 -3.16 7.83
N TRP A 178 -13.71 -4.15 7.07
CA TRP A 178 -14.52 -4.80 6.04
C TRP A 178 -15.69 -5.60 6.64
N ILE A 179 -15.44 -6.29 7.76
CA ILE A 179 -16.49 -6.98 8.52
C ILE A 179 -17.54 -5.98 9.00
N ALA A 180 -17.10 -4.84 9.55
CA ALA A 180 -18.00 -3.79 10.01
C ALA A 180 -18.81 -3.17 8.84
N ILE A 181 -18.22 -2.98 7.66
CA ILE A 181 -18.95 -2.55 6.45
C ILE A 181 -20.04 -3.56 6.08
N LYS A 182 -19.71 -4.86 6.01
CA LYS A 182 -20.67 -5.90 5.64
C LYS A 182 -21.83 -5.99 6.61
N LEU A 183 -21.55 -5.92 7.91
CA LEU A 183 -22.59 -5.91 8.95
C LEU A 183 -23.41 -4.61 8.90
N GLY A 184 -22.77 -3.46 8.73
CA GLY A 184 -23.44 -2.17 8.59
C GLY A 184 -24.42 -2.17 7.42
N ASN A 185 -24.00 -2.63 6.24
CA ASN A 185 -24.83 -2.71 5.03
C ASN A 185 -25.96 -3.74 5.14
N HIS A 186 -25.87 -4.70 6.07
CA HIS A 186 -26.92 -5.68 6.31
C HIS A 186 -28.05 -5.12 7.17
N TYR A 187 -27.73 -4.30 8.17
CA TYR A 187 -28.70 -3.79 9.15
C TYR A 187 -29.19 -2.37 8.86
N PHE A 188 -28.44 -1.58 8.11
CA PHE A 188 -28.72 -0.17 7.86
C PHE A 188 -28.51 0.19 6.39
N ASP A 189 -29.21 1.23 5.95
CA ASP A 189 -28.97 1.83 4.64
C ASP A 189 -27.52 2.33 4.55
N GLU A 190 -26.88 2.03 3.42
CA GLU A 190 -25.48 2.35 3.18
C GLU A 190 -25.22 3.84 3.38
N TRP A 191 -24.18 4.17 4.15
CA TRP A 191 -23.77 5.55 4.47
C TRP A 191 -24.76 6.40 5.30
N SER A 192 -25.87 5.83 5.78
CA SER A 192 -26.79 6.53 6.69
C SER A 192 -26.13 6.91 8.03
N TRP A 193 -26.72 7.86 8.77
CA TRP A 193 -26.21 8.22 10.10
C TRP A 193 -26.17 7.02 11.06
N ASN A 194 -27.20 6.16 11.02
CA ASN A 194 -27.24 4.94 11.81
C ASN A 194 -26.12 3.97 11.41
N TRP A 195 -25.85 3.85 10.11
CA TRP A 195 -24.73 3.07 9.59
C TRP A 195 -23.39 3.58 10.13
N GLN A 196 -23.15 4.90 10.12
CA GLN A 196 -21.89 5.50 10.63
C GLN A 196 -21.74 5.28 12.14
N LEU A 197 -22.81 5.47 12.90
CA LEU A 197 -22.84 5.27 14.35
C LEU A 197 -22.61 3.81 14.74
N PHE A 198 -22.92 2.85 13.84
CA PHE A 198 -22.62 1.44 14.03
C PHE A 198 -21.21 1.08 13.56
N PHE A 199 -20.81 1.53 12.37
CA PHE A 199 -19.57 1.17 11.68
C PHE A 199 -18.31 1.57 12.45
N TRP A 200 -18.19 2.83 12.86
CA TRP A 200 -16.96 3.32 13.52
C TRP A 200 -16.70 2.64 14.86
N PRO A 201 -17.68 2.56 15.78
CA PRO A 201 -17.46 1.89 17.06
C PRO A 201 -17.21 0.40 16.90
N LEU A 202 -17.91 -0.29 15.99
CA LEU A 202 -17.71 -1.72 15.77
C LEU A 202 -16.32 -2.00 15.20
N THR A 203 -15.88 -1.24 14.19
CA THR A 203 -14.53 -1.35 13.61
C THR A 203 -13.48 -1.18 14.69
N LEU A 204 -13.60 -0.13 15.52
CA LEU A 204 -12.66 0.12 16.61
C LEU A 204 -12.69 -0.98 17.67
N ALA A 205 -13.87 -1.43 18.09
CA ALA A 205 -14.01 -2.47 19.11
C ALA A 205 -13.37 -3.79 18.67
N LEU A 206 -13.67 -4.25 17.44
CA LEU A 206 -13.08 -5.46 16.88
C LEU A 206 -11.56 -5.33 16.71
N SER A 207 -11.10 -4.18 16.20
CA SER A 207 -9.67 -3.93 15.97
C SER A 207 -8.88 -3.87 17.27
N LEU A 208 -9.42 -3.22 18.31
CA LEU A 208 -8.80 -3.18 19.63
C LEU A 208 -8.81 -4.55 20.30
N GLY A 209 -9.91 -5.29 20.18
CA GLY A 209 -10.01 -6.68 20.64
C GLY A 209 -8.92 -7.54 20.02
N SER A 210 -8.82 -7.55 18.69
CA SER A 210 -7.75 -8.25 17.96
C SER A 210 -6.36 -7.80 18.39
N TYR A 211 -6.11 -6.50 18.46
CA TYR A 211 -4.80 -5.95 18.83
C TYR A 211 -4.34 -6.43 20.22
N TYR A 212 -5.22 -6.35 21.23
CA TYR A 212 -4.84 -6.68 22.59
C TYR A 212 -4.84 -8.19 22.89
N PHE A 213 -5.76 -8.95 22.29
CA PHE A 213 -5.93 -10.37 22.59
C PHE A 213 -5.22 -11.31 21.62
N VAL A 214 -4.91 -10.86 20.41
CA VAL A 214 -4.24 -11.66 19.38
C VAL A 214 -2.88 -11.05 19.08
N GLU A 215 -2.84 -9.87 18.46
CA GLU A 215 -1.62 -9.32 17.90
C GLU A 215 -0.52 -9.12 18.95
N LYS A 216 -0.83 -8.46 20.07
CA LYS A 216 0.14 -8.17 21.13
C LYS A 216 0.68 -9.44 21.81
N PRO A 217 -0.13 -10.47 22.13
CA PRO A 217 0.38 -11.77 22.56
C PRO A 217 1.30 -12.45 21.55
N PHE A 218 0.91 -12.52 20.27
CA PHE A 218 1.74 -13.15 19.23
C PHE A 218 3.05 -12.40 18.98
N VAL A 219 3.04 -11.07 19.04
CA VAL A 219 4.28 -10.26 18.98
C VAL A 219 5.20 -10.56 20.16
N LYS A 220 4.66 -10.75 21.38
CA LYS A 220 5.47 -11.17 22.54
C LYS A 220 6.06 -12.57 22.35
N LEU A 221 5.27 -13.52 21.84
CA LEU A 221 5.75 -14.87 21.53
C LEU A 221 6.86 -14.84 20.48
N ARG A 222 6.67 -14.08 19.40
CA ARG A 222 7.71 -13.86 18.38
C ARG A 222 8.99 -13.27 18.97
N LYS A 223 8.92 -12.32 19.90
CA LYS A 223 10.11 -11.77 20.57
C LYS A 223 10.79 -12.79 21.48
N LYS A 224 10.03 -13.70 22.08
CA LYS A 224 10.55 -14.73 22.99
C LYS A 224 11.21 -15.89 22.25
N PHE A 225 10.63 -16.32 21.14
CA PHE A 225 11.06 -17.53 20.40
C PHE A 225 11.68 -17.24 19.03
N GLY A 226 11.59 -16.01 18.55
CA GLY A 226 12.20 -15.60 17.29
C GLY A 226 13.72 -15.47 17.43
N SER A 227 14.43 -15.83 16.37
CA SER A 227 15.88 -15.65 16.27
C SER A 227 16.23 -14.17 16.46
N THR A 228 16.87 -13.83 17.57
CA THR A 228 17.58 -12.56 17.74
C THR A 228 18.78 -12.58 16.79
N SER A 229 18.64 -12.02 15.58
CA SER A 229 19.83 -11.58 14.85
C SER A 229 20.33 -10.31 15.56
N ASN A 230 21.28 -10.49 16.46
CA ASN A 230 22.21 -9.42 16.82
C ASN A 230 23.08 -9.09 15.60
#